data_AF-A0A2M9Q8L0-F1
#
_entry.id   AF-A0A2M9Q8L0-F1
#
_cell.length_a   1.000
_cell.length_b   1.000
_cell.length_c   1.000
_cell.angle_alpha   90.00
_cell.angle_beta   90.00
_cell.angle_gamma   90.00
#
_symmetry.space_group_name_H-M   'P 1'
#
loop_
_entity.id
_entity.type
_entity.pdbx_description
1 polymer ?
#
loop_
_entity_poly.entity_id
_entity_poly.type
_entity_poly.pdbx_seq_one_letter_code
_entity_poly.pdbx_strand_id
1 'polypeptide(L)'
;ALFLSIGFLLKIILNVLTISLFGVLGAAIASNAGLLFTALMLIFYLKRLTAIQLAPANFYKKVGIASLSMAAVVLVWLQFIPPVLNQFLSPRLVAVVAGFSAVCLGAFVMITIIAKLRVLVEKEWYLLPFGRKMAVYQLWLNRKK
;
A
#
# COMPACT_ATOMS: atom_id res chain seq x y z
N ALA A 1 18.78 -10.87 12.99
CA ALA A 1 19.52 -9.68 13.48
C ALA A 1 20.44 -9.08 12.42
N LEU A 2 21.35 -9.86 11.82
CA LEU A 2 22.37 -9.34 10.88
C LEU A 2 21.80 -8.48 9.72
N PHE A 3 20.79 -8.96 8.98
CA PHE A 3 20.20 -8.21 7.85
C PHE A 3 19.47 -6.92 8.27
N LEU A 4 18.92 -6.89 9.49
CA LEU A 4 18.30 -5.70 10.06
C LEU A 4 19.38 -4.67 10.41
N SER A 5 20.49 -5.11 11.01
CA SER A 5 21.63 -4.24 11.31
C SER A 5 22.23 -3.62 10.04
N ILE A 6 22.41 -4.40 8.98
CA ILE A 6 22.92 -3.90 7.69
C ILE A 6 21.93 -2.90 7.06
N GLY A 7 20.63 -3.21 7.06
CA GLY A 7 19.62 -2.28 6.54
C GLY A 7 19.54 -0.98 7.35
N PHE A 8 19.75 -1.06 8.67
CA PHE A 8 19.82 0.11 9.54
C PHE A 8 21.06 0.97 9.26
N LEU A 9 22.23 0.35 9.07
CA LEU A 9 23.45 1.06 8.64
C LEU A 9 23.26 1.74 7.28
N LEU A 10 22.64 1.04 6.32
CA LEU A 10 22.30 1.59 5.02
C LEU A 10 21.36 2.79 5.14
N LYS A 11 20.34 2.72 6.01
CA LYS A 11 19.47 3.86 6.32
C LYS A 11 20.31 5.03 6.83
N ILE A 12 21.23 4.85 7.78
CA ILE A 12 22.04 5.95 8.34
C ILE A 12 22.86 6.63 7.24
N ILE A 13 23.56 5.84 6.42
CA ILE A 13 24.39 6.36 5.32
C ILE A 13 23.51 7.16 4.34
N LEU A 14 22.40 6.56 3.88
CA LEU A 14 21.47 7.24 2.99
C LEU A 14 20.86 8.49 3.64
N ASN A 15 20.58 8.48 4.94
CA ASN A 15 19.97 9.61 5.61
C ASN A 15 20.90 10.83 5.57
N VAL A 16 22.18 10.64 5.88
CA VAL A 16 23.19 11.73 5.82
C VAL A 16 23.30 12.30 4.41
N LEU A 17 23.32 11.44 3.38
CA LEU A 17 23.42 11.88 1.98
C LEU A 17 22.14 12.58 1.49
N THR A 18 20.97 12.01 1.80
CA THR A 18 19.70 12.41 1.20
C THR A 18 19.04 13.56 1.95
N ILE A 19 19.29 13.73 3.27
CA ILE A 19 18.80 14.89 4.03
C ILE A 19 19.39 16.19 3.47
N SER A 20 20.68 16.21 3.13
CA SER A 20 21.33 17.42 2.61
C SER A 20 20.69 17.90 1.30
N LEU A 21 20.28 16.95 0.44
CA LEU A 21 19.70 17.24 -0.88
C LEU A 21 18.17 17.45 -0.85
N PHE A 22 17.45 16.69 -0.01
CA PHE A 22 15.98 16.58 -0.07
C PHE A 22 15.27 16.83 1.27
N GLY A 23 16.01 17.22 2.32
CA GLY A 23 15.46 17.47 3.65
C GLY A 23 14.68 16.28 4.21
N VAL A 24 13.45 16.55 4.67
CA VAL A 24 12.56 15.53 5.27
C VAL A 24 12.16 14.44 4.26
N LEU A 25 12.02 14.78 2.97
CA LEU A 25 11.75 13.79 1.93
C LEU A 25 12.92 12.81 1.79
N GLY A 26 14.15 13.30 1.94
CA GLY A 26 15.34 12.47 1.92
C GLY A 26 15.38 11.46 3.07
N ALA A 27 14.94 11.86 4.27
CA ALA A 27 14.81 10.95 5.39
C ALA A 27 13.77 9.84 5.15
N ALA A 28 12.65 10.17 4.49
CA ALA A 28 11.64 9.18 4.11
C ALA A 28 12.18 8.18 3.07
N ILE A 29 12.91 8.65 2.04
CA ILE A 29 13.54 7.80 1.02
C ILE A 29 14.56 6.86 1.66
N ALA A 30 15.46 7.38 2.51
CA ALA A 30 16.47 6.59 3.19
C ALA A 30 15.86 5.47 4.07
N SER A 31 14.78 5.78 4.80
CA SER A 31 14.09 4.80 5.63
C SER A 31 13.43 3.69 4.80
N ASN A 32 12.74 4.05 3.72
CA ASN A 32 12.10 3.07 2.83
C ASN A 32 13.12 2.21 2.08
N ALA A 33 14.24 2.78 1.65
CA ALA A 33 15.31 2.04 1.00
C ALA A 33 15.97 1.01 1.94
N GLY A 34 16.24 1.40 3.19
CA GLY A 34 16.74 0.47 4.21
C GLY A 34 15.78 -0.69 4.48
N LEU A 35 14.48 -0.40 4.62
CA LEU A 35 13.44 -1.41 4.78
C LEU A 35 13.34 -2.35 3.57
N LEU A 36 13.35 -1.79 2.35
CA LEU A 36 13.33 -2.57 1.11
C LEU A 36 14.52 -3.52 1.04
N PHE A 37 15.72 -3.02 1.33
CA PHE A 37 16.93 -3.84 1.36
C PHE A 37 16.82 -5.00 2.35
N THR A 38 16.41 -4.73 3.60
CA THR A 38 16.23 -5.79 4.60
C THR A 38 15.17 -6.80 4.17
N ALA A 39 14.05 -6.37 3.60
CA ALA A 39 13.01 -7.26 3.10
C ALA A 39 13.52 -8.16 1.97
N LEU A 40 14.28 -7.62 1.01
CA LEU A 40 14.85 -8.39 -0.09
C LEU A 40 15.86 -9.43 0.41
N MET A 41 16.74 -9.06 1.35
CA MET A 41 17.71 -9.99 1.95
C MET A 41 17.01 -11.13 2.71
N LEU A 42 15.95 -10.81 3.46
CA LEU A 42 15.13 -11.81 4.14
C LEU A 42 14.45 -12.76 3.16
N ILE A 43 13.85 -12.24 2.09
CA ILE A 43 13.21 -13.06 1.05
C ILE A 43 14.24 -13.98 0.39
N PHE A 44 15.42 -13.46 0.04
CA PHE A 44 16.48 -14.24 -0.57
C PHE A 44 16.97 -15.36 0.36
N TYR A 45 17.21 -15.03 1.63
CA TYR A 45 17.62 -15.99 2.65
C TYR A 45 16.55 -17.09 2.85
N LEU A 46 15.28 -16.70 2.97
CA LEU A 46 14.18 -17.63 3.16
C LEU A 46 14.02 -18.56 1.95
N LYS A 47 14.13 -18.03 0.73
CA LYS A 47 14.08 -18.81 -0.51
C LYS A 47 15.18 -19.86 -0.57
N ARG A 48 16.38 -19.53 -0.07
CA ARG A 48 17.51 -20.47 0.03
C ARG A 48 17.26 -21.59 1.04
N LEU A 49 16.57 -21.30 2.15
CA LEU A 49 16.29 -22.28 3.19
C LEU A 49 15.10 -23.19 2.90
N THR A 50 14.02 -22.65 2.32
CA THR A 50 12.70 -23.31 2.30
C THR A 50 12.13 -23.52 0.90
N ALA A 51 12.90 -23.24 -0.17
CA ALA A 51 12.48 -23.40 -1.57
C ALA A 51 11.09 -22.81 -1.89
N ILE A 52 10.67 -21.77 -1.15
CA ILE A 52 9.35 -21.16 -1.31
C ILE A 52 9.25 -20.49 -2.68
N GLN A 53 8.13 -20.75 -3.36
CA GLN A 53 7.77 -20.05 -4.57
C GLN A 53 7.07 -18.73 -4.21
N LEU A 54 7.57 -17.63 -4.76
CA LEU A 54 6.89 -16.34 -4.68
C LEU A 54 5.59 -16.39 -5.47
N ALA A 55 4.70 -15.43 -5.19
CA ALA A 55 3.44 -15.30 -5.92
C ALA A 55 3.68 -15.20 -7.44
N PRO A 56 2.75 -15.70 -8.28
CA PRO A 56 2.90 -15.62 -9.72
C PRO A 56 2.90 -14.17 -10.20
N ALA A 57 3.57 -13.87 -11.32
CA ALA A 57 3.63 -12.51 -11.89
C ALA A 57 2.24 -11.87 -12.10
N ASN A 58 1.23 -12.69 -12.39
CA ASN A 58 -0.15 -12.23 -12.54
C ASN A 58 -0.73 -11.63 -11.24
N PHE A 59 -0.35 -12.16 -10.08
CA PHE A 59 -0.75 -11.61 -8.78
C PHE A 59 -0.22 -10.17 -8.63
N TYR A 60 1.08 -9.97 -8.88
CA TYR A 60 1.70 -8.64 -8.79
C TYR A 60 1.10 -7.64 -9.79
N LYS A 61 0.79 -8.07 -11.02
CA LYS A 61 0.12 -7.21 -12.02
C LYS A 61 -1.25 -6.74 -11.52
N LYS A 62 -2.08 -7.66 -11.01
CA LYS A 62 -3.43 -7.32 -10.52
C LYS A 62 -3.38 -6.42 -9.28
N VAL A 63 -2.49 -6.71 -8.32
CA VAL A 63 -2.27 -5.84 -7.16
C VAL A 63 -1.77 -4.46 -7.60
N GLY A 64 -0.84 -4.41 -8.54
CA GLY A 64 -0.35 -3.15 -9.12
C GLY A 64 -1.47 -2.32 -9.73
N ILE A 65 -2.36 -2.92 -10.52
CA ILE A 65 -3.54 -2.24 -11.09
C ILE A 65 -4.47 -1.72 -9.98
N ALA A 66 -4.72 -2.51 -8.93
CA ALA A 66 -5.53 -2.09 -7.79
C ALA A 66 -4.91 -0.89 -7.06
N SER A 67 -3.60 -0.93 -6.79
CA SER A 67 -2.87 0.15 -6.12
C SER A 67 -2.81 1.42 -6.96
N LEU A 68 -2.58 1.32 -8.27
CA LEU A 68 -2.58 2.48 -9.17
C LEU A 68 -3.96 3.12 -9.28
N SER A 69 -5.02 2.31 -9.38
CA SER A 69 -6.38 2.81 -9.44
C SER A 69 -6.79 3.51 -8.14
N MET A 70 -6.41 2.94 -6.99
CA MET A 70 -6.56 3.59 -5.69
C MET A 70 -5.83 4.94 -5.64
N ALA A 71 -4.56 4.97 -6.04
CA ALA A 71 -3.76 6.18 -6.03
C ALA A 71 -4.37 7.26 -6.93
N ALA A 72 -4.81 6.92 -8.14
CA ALA A 72 -5.47 7.84 -9.06
C ALA A 72 -6.73 8.46 -8.45
N VAL A 73 -7.61 7.66 -7.86
CA VAL A 73 -8.84 8.15 -7.23
C VAL A 73 -8.53 9.06 -6.03
N VAL A 74 -7.57 8.68 -5.18
CA VAL A 74 -7.19 9.48 -4.01
C VAL A 74 -6.55 10.81 -4.43
N LEU A 75 -5.69 10.82 -5.45
CA LEU A 75 -5.07 12.05 -5.96
C LEU A 75 -6.12 13.01 -6.53
N VAL A 76 -7.05 12.48 -7.33
CA VAL A 76 -8.20 13.25 -7.82
C VAL A 76 -9.00 13.80 -6.65
N TRP A 77 -9.35 12.97 -5.66
CA TRP A 77 -10.10 13.41 -4.48
C TRP A 77 -9.42 14.55 -3.73
N LEU A 78 -8.11 14.43 -3.48
CA LEU A 78 -7.32 15.45 -2.78
C LEU A 78 -7.15 16.75 -3.60
N GLN A 79 -7.30 16.70 -4.91
CA GLN A 79 -7.26 17.90 -5.74
C GLN A 79 -8.58 18.68 -5.71
N PHE A 80 -9.72 18.00 -5.60
CA PHE A 80 -11.05 18.65 -5.68
C PHE A 80 -11.68 18.96 -4.32
N ILE A 81 -11.54 18.08 -3.33
CA ILE A 81 -12.31 18.16 -2.08
C ILE A 81 -11.76 19.19 -1.10
N PRO A 82 -10.45 19.24 -0.79
CA PRO A 82 -9.91 20.24 0.14
C PRO A 82 -10.22 21.69 -0.27
N PRO A 83 -10.08 22.12 -1.55
CA PRO A 83 -10.42 23.49 -1.94
C PRO A 83 -11.89 23.85 -1.70
N VAL A 84 -12.81 22.91 -1.95
CA VAL A 84 -14.25 23.11 -1.73
C VAL A 84 -14.55 23.23 -0.23
N LEU A 85 -14.00 22.35 0.60
CA LEU A 85 -14.24 22.39 2.05
C LEU A 85 -13.60 23.62 2.72
N ASN A 86 -12.51 24.15 2.17
CA ASN A 86 -11.82 25.32 2.73
C ASN A 86 -12.66 26.60 2.70
N GLN A 87 -13.74 26.63 1.90
CA GLN A 87 -14.70 27.74 1.89
C GLN A 87 -15.64 27.74 3.12
N PHE A 88 -15.78 26.58 3.80
CA PHE A 88 -16.77 26.39 4.86
C PHE A 88 -16.16 26.03 6.22
N LEU A 89 -14.92 25.53 6.24
CA LEU A 89 -14.30 24.90 7.41
C LEU A 89 -12.91 25.48 7.69
N SER A 90 -12.47 25.37 8.95
CA SER A 90 -11.09 25.73 9.30
C SER A 90 -10.07 24.77 8.67
N PRO A 91 -8.83 25.22 8.38
CA PRO A 91 -7.83 24.39 7.71
C PRO A 91 -7.55 23.04 8.40
N ARG A 92 -7.66 22.99 9.73
CA ARG A 92 -7.48 21.77 10.53
C ARG A 92 -8.62 20.77 10.30
N LEU A 93 -9.87 21.25 10.32
CA LEU A 93 -11.05 20.43 10.06
C LEU A 93 -11.07 19.92 8.61
N VAL A 94 -10.69 20.76 7.65
CA VAL A 94 -10.55 20.37 6.24
C VAL A 94 -9.57 19.20 6.10
N ALA A 95 -8.39 19.29 6.73
CA ALA A 95 -7.38 18.23 6.66
C ALA A 95 -7.90 16.90 7.24
N VAL A 96 -8.62 16.94 8.37
CA VAL A 96 -9.20 15.75 9.00
C VAL A 96 -10.27 15.13 8.09
N VAL A 97 -11.23 15.92 7.62
CA VAL A 97 -12.36 15.41 6.84
C VAL A 97 -11.90 14.94 5.46
N ALA A 98 -11.08 15.72 4.77
CA ALA A 98 -10.55 15.35 3.45
C ALA A 98 -9.61 14.14 3.53
N GLY A 99 -8.75 14.09 4.55
CA GLY A 99 -7.85 12.94 4.77
C GLY A 99 -8.62 11.67 5.10
N PHE A 100 -9.58 11.73 6.02
CA PHE A 100 -10.36 10.55 6.42
C PHE A 100 -11.21 10.02 5.26
N SER A 101 -11.91 10.91 4.55
CA SER A 101 -12.69 10.53 3.36
C SER A 101 -11.80 9.96 2.24
N ALA A 102 -10.62 10.53 2.00
CA ALA A 102 -9.66 10.02 1.02
C ALA A 102 -9.19 8.59 1.37
N VAL A 103 -8.87 8.32 2.64
CA VAL A 103 -8.43 7.00 3.09
C VAL A 103 -9.56 5.97 2.94
N CYS A 104 -10.78 6.31 3.37
CA CYS A 104 -11.94 5.44 3.20
C CYS A 104 -12.22 5.12 1.73
N LEU A 105 -12.17 6.14 0.86
CA LEU A 105 -12.38 5.98 -0.57
C LEU A 105 -11.28 5.12 -1.21
N GLY A 106 -10.02 5.37 -0.87
CA GLY A 106 -8.88 4.60 -1.36
C GLY A 106 -8.97 3.12 -0.96
N ALA A 107 -9.25 2.84 0.32
CA ALA A 107 -9.43 1.48 0.83
C ALA A 107 -10.58 0.77 0.09
N PHE A 108 -11.70 1.46 -0.11
CA PHE A 108 -12.85 0.91 -0.83
C PHE A 108 -12.51 0.56 -2.29
N VAL A 109 -11.81 1.45 -3.00
CA VAL A 109 -11.38 1.22 -4.39
C VAL A 109 -10.43 0.02 -4.46
N MET A 110 -9.44 -0.05 -3.58
CA MET A 110 -8.46 -1.14 -3.56
C MET A 110 -9.13 -2.49 -3.31
N ILE A 111 -9.99 -2.59 -2.28
CA ILE A 111 -10.72 -3.82 -1.95
C ILE A 111 -11.61 -4.24 -3.11
N THR A 112 -12.33 -3.28 -3.71
CA THR A 112 -13.26 -3.57 -4.83
C THR A 112 -12.52 -4.09 -6.05
N ILE A 113 -11.38 -3.50 -6.42
CA ILE A 113 -10.60 -3.96 -7.58
C ILE A 113 -9.94 -5.30 -7.29
N ILE A 114 -9.42 -5.52 -6.09
CA ILE A 114 -8.86 -6.82 -5.65
C ILE A 114 -9.92 -7.93 -5.76
N ALA A 115 -11.13 -7.67 -5.28
CA ALA A 115 -12.27 -8.60 -5.38
C ALA A 115 -12.70 -8.85 -6.84
N LYS A 116 -12.76 -7.78 -7.65
CA LYS A 116 -13.12 -7.87 -9.08
C LYS A 116 -12.09 -8.65 -9.90
N LEU A 117 -10.80 -8.47 -9.61
CA LEU A 117 -9.71 -9.17 -10.30
C LEU A 117 -9.45 -10.58 -9.75
N ARG A 118 -10.19 -11.01 -8.71
CA ARG A 118 -10.01 -12.29 -8.01
C ARG A 118 -8.53 -12.52 -7.68
N VAL A 119 -7.91 -11.53 -7.03
CA VAL A 119 -6.51 -11.61 -6.59
C VAL A 119 -6.36 -12.67 -5.50
N LEU A 120 -7.34 -12.75 -4.61
CA LEU A 120 -7.46 -13.74 -3.55
C LEU A 120 -8.58 -14.73 -3.89
N VAL A 121 -8.33 -16.00 -3.58
CA VAL A 121 -9.36 -17.04 -3.59
C VAL A 121 -10.29 -16.83 -2.41
N GLU A 122 -11.56 -17.22 -2.53
CA GLU A 122 -12.57 -17.08 -1.45
C GLU A 122 -12.09 -17.62 -0.10
N LYS A 123 -11.38 -18.75 -0.09
CA LYS A 123 -10.78 -19.32 1.12
C LYS A 123 -9.69 -18.45 1.74
N GLU A 124 -8.95 -17.70 0.93
CA GLU A 124 -7.86 -16.83 1.38
C GLU A 124 -8.40 -15.55 2.04
N TRP A 125 -9.60 -15.12 1.66
CA TRP A 125 -10.26 -14.00 2.34
C TRP A 125 -10.49 -14.28 3.82
N TYR A 126 -10.75 -15.53 4.21
CA TYR A 126 -10.99 -15.89 5.61
C TYR A 126 -9.78 -15.65 6.54
N LEU A 127 -8.58 -15.50 5.97
CA LEU A 127 -7.38 -15.13 6.73
C LEU A 127 -7.37 -13.65 7.15
N LEU A 128 -8.18 -12.82 6.50
CA LEU A 128 -8.28 -11.40 6.79
C LEU A 128 -9.41 -11.12 7.81
N PRO A 129 -9.25 -10.10 8.67
CA PRO A 129 -10.35 -9.62 9.49
C PRO A 129 -11.53 -9.24 8.58
N PHE A 130 -12.73 -9.71 8.91
CA PHE A 130 -13.95 -9.57 8.09
C PHE A 130 -13.98 -10.35 6.77
N GLY A 131 -13.08 -11.31 6.59
CA GLY A 131 -12.93 -12.14 5.39
C GLY A 131 -14.20 -12.78 4.85
N ARG A 132 -15.06 -13.31 5.74
CA ARG A 132 -16.34 -13.94 5.34
C ARG A 132 -17.24 -12.98 4.55
N LYS A 133 -17.35 -11.72 4.98
CA LYS A 133 -18.18 -10.71 4.29
C LYS A 133 -17.57 -10.35 2.93
N MET A 134 -16.25 -10.28 2.86
CA MET A 134 -15.54 -9.94 1.62
C MET A 134 -15.58 -11.07 0.58
N ALA A 135 -15.53 -12.33 1.00
CA ALA A 135 -15.72 -13.47 0.10
C ALA A 135 -17.11 -13.44 -0.55
N VAL A 136 -18.16 -13.16 0.23
CA VAL A 136 -19.53 -12.99 -0.30
C VAL A 136 -19.60 -11.79 -1.26
N TYR A 137 -18.95 -10.67 -0.93
CA TYR A 137 -18.88 -9.51 -1.81
C TYR A 137 -18.20 -9.83 -3.15
N GLN A 138 -17.07 -10.55 -3.14
CA GLN A 138 -16.39 -11.00 -4.35
C GLN A 138 -17.26 -11.93 -5.21
N LEU A 139 -17.99 -12.86 -4.58
CA LEU A 139 -18.93 -13.75 -5.26
C LEU A 139 -20.07 -12.96 -5.91
N TRP A 140 -20.66 -12.02 -5.17
CA TRP A 140 -21.73 -11.15 -5.67
C TRP A 140 -21.27 -10.34 -6.89
N LEU A 141 -20.09 -9.72 -6.82
CA LEU A 141 -19.55 -8.89 -7.89
C LEU A 141 -19.25 -9.67 -9.17
N ASN A 142 -18.96 -10.97 -9.05
CA ASN A 142 -18.60 -11.83 -10.17
C ASN A 142 -19.70 -12.85 -10.56
N ARG A 143 -20.92 -12.72 -10.04
CA ARG A 143 -22.02 -13.68 -10.24
C ARG A 143 -22.60 -13.71 -11.68
N LYS A 144 -22.21 -12.77 -12.54
CA LYS A 144 -22.71 -12.61 -13.93
C LYS A 144 -21.63 -12.84 -15.01
N LYS A 145 -20.71 -13.77 -14.79
CA LYS A 145 -19.84 -14.30 -15.84
C LYS A 145 -19.98 -15.80 -15.93
#